data_AF-A0A9P7Q1Z8-F1
#
_entry.id   AF-A0A9P7Q1Z8-F1
#
_cell.length_a   1.000
_cell.length_b   1.000
_cell.length_c   1.000
_cell.angle_alpha   90.00
_cell.angle_beta   90.00
_cell.angle_gamma   90.00
#
_symmetry.space_group_name_H-M   'P 1'
#
loop_
_entity.id
_entity.type
_entity.pdbx_description
1 polymer ?
#
loop_
_entity_poly.entity_id
_entity_poly.type
_entity_poly.pdbx_seq_one_letter_code
_entity_poly.pdbx_strand_id
1 'polypeptide(L)'
;MDKKELERNIDRKIRAYITNEDKYPGEEDDLFRPKQKLDKFRENCTRWEVTEEAKANFFPLMLTDKAAEYYTGTISPNRPGINDMIAQIQAHFETEASYELFEGQWD
;
A
#
# COMPACT_ATOMS: atom_id res chain seq x y z
N MET A 1 28.71 -0.96 11.87
CA MET A 1 27.71 -0.25 11.04
C MET A 1 26.80 0.49 12.00
N ASP A 2 26.72 1.82 11.87
CA ASP A 2 25.88 2.66 12.74
C ASP A 2 24.39 2.41 12.45
N LYS A 3 23.53 2.47 13.48
CA LYS A 3 22.07 2.30 13.35
C LYS A 3 21.50 3.29 12.33
N LYS A 4 21.97 4.54 12.34
CA LYS A 4 21.56 5.57 11.38
C LYS A 4 21.97 5.25 9.94
N GLU A 5 23.09 4.58 9.77
CA GLU A 5 23.60 4.17 8.45
C GLU A 5 22.78 3.01 7.89
N LEU A 6 22.37 2.06 8.74
CA LEU A 6 21.45 0.98 8.39
C LEU A 6 20.08 1.53 7.97
N GLU A 7 19.50 2.44 8.75
CA GLU A 7 18.21 3.08 8.43
C GLU A 7 18.24 3.83 7.10
N ARG A 8 19.30 4.60 6.83
CA ARG A 8 19.49 5.31 5.54
C ARG A 8 19.63 4.35 4.37
N ASN A 9 20.35 3.24 4.54
CA ASN A 9 20.51 2.24 3.51
C ASN A 9 19.19 1.52 3.19
N ILE A 10 18.34 1.29 4.20
CA ILE A 10 17.01 0.72 4.04
C ILE A 10 16.09 1.67 3.28
N ASP A 11 16.01 2.95 3.68
CA ASP A 11 15.20 3.97 2.98
C ASP A 11 15.57 4.05 1.49
N ARG A 12 16.88 4.11 1.19
CA ARG A 12 17.37 4.16 -0.19
C ARG A 12 16.98 2.92 -0.98
N LYS A 13 17.09 1.73 -0.39
CA LYS A 13 16.71 0.46 -1.04
C LYS A 13 15.22 0.41 -1.35
N ILE A 14 14.38 0.78 -0.39
CA ILE A 14 12.92 0.77 -0.56
C ILE A 14 12.52 1.73 -1.66
N ARG A 15 12.99 2.98 -1.62
CA ARG A 15 12.65 3.99 -2.63
C ARG A 15 13.16 3.65 -4.03
N ALA A 16 14.31 2.99 -4.14
CA ALA A 16 14.84 2.54 -5.43
C ALA A 16 14.09 1.31 -5.99
N TYR A 17 13.50 0.49 -5.12
CA TYR A 17 12.71 -0.66 -5.51
C TYR A 17 11.30 -0.28 -5.98
N ILE A 18 10.65 0.67 -5.30
CA ILE A 18 9.27 1.06 -5.62
C ILE A 18 9.26 1.82 -6.95
N THR A 19 8.84 1.14 -8.02
CA THR A 19 8.55 1.78 -9.30
C THR A 19 7.08 2.21 -9.35
N ASN A 20 6.70 3.07 -10.31
CA ASN A 20 5.29 3.42 -10.48
C ASN A 20 4.42 2.22 -10.87
N GLU A 21 4.99 1.20 -11.51
CA GLU A 21 4.27 -0.05 -11.86
C GLU A 21 3.95 -0.90 -10.64
N ASP A 22 4.79 -0.83 -9.59
CA ASP A 22 4.56 -1.51 -8.33
C ASP A 22 3.52 -0.80 -7.44
N LYS A 23 3.18 0.45 -7.76
CA LYS A 23 2.19 1.22 -6.98
C LYS A 23 0.78 0.76 -7.27
N TYR A 24 -0.08 0.95 -6.26
CA TYR A 24 -1.49 0.67 -6.32
C TYR A 24 -2.28 1.97 -6.49
N PRO A 25 -3.03 2.15 -7.60
CA PRO A 25 -3.80 3.35 -7.87
C PRO A 25 -5.19 3.38 -7.20
N GLY A 26 -5.76 2.21 -6.86
CA GLY A 26 -7.15 2.13 -6.37
C GLY A 26 -8.17 2.11 -7.50
N GLU A 27 -8.01 1.23 -8.49
CA GLU A 27 -8.92 1.09 -9.64
C GLU A 27 -9.51 -0.34 -9.72
N GLU A 28 -10.72 -0.46 -10.28
CA GLU A 28 -11.49 -1.72 -10.37
C GLU A 28 -10.78 -2.85 -11.12
N ASP A 29 -10.09 -2.53 -12.22
CA ASP A 29 -9.36 -3.53 -13.02
C ASP A 29 -8.16 -4.15 -12.27
N ASP A 30 -7.77 -3.53 -11.15
CA ASP A 30 -6.64 -3.95 -10.33
C ASP A 30 -7.12 -4.69 -9.06
N LEU A 31 -8.39 -5.13 -8.94
CA LEU A 31 -9.00 -5.82 -7.78
C LEU A 31 -8.20 -6.98 -7.17
N PHE A 32 -7.51 -7.77 -7.99
CA PHE A 32 -6.65 -8.88 -7.52
C PHE A 32 -5.18 -8.49 -7.31
N ARG A 33 -4.77 -7.33 -7.82
CA ARG A 33 -3.41 -6.83 -7.72
C ARG A 33 -3.08 -6.02 -6.46
N PRO A 34 -4.00 -5.48 -5.63
CA PRO A 34 -3.58 -4.68 -4.47
C PRO A 34 -2.90 -5.63 -3.50
N LYS A 35 -3.50 -6.80 -3.25
CA LYS A 35 -2.94 -7.88 -2.45
C LYS A 35 -1.59 -8.32 -2.97
N GLN A 36 -1.42 -8.56 -4.27
CA GLN A 36 -0.12 -8.99 -4.81
C GLN A 36 0.96 -7.91 -4.70
N LYS A 37 0.66 -6.65 -5.03
CA LYS A 37 1.62 -5.53 -4.97
C LYS A 37 2.00 -5.21 -3.51
N LEU A 38 1.03 -5.18 -2.62
CA LEU A 38 1.22 -4.89 -1.19
C LEU A 38 1.88 -6.07 -0.45
N ASP A 39 1.52 -7.32 -0.77
CA ASP A 39 2.20 -8.50 -0.23
C ASP A 39 3.64 -8.60 -0.71
N LYS A 40 3.91 -8.33 -2.00
CA LYS A 40 5.28 -8.28 -2.56
C LYS A 40 6.12 -7.20 -1.88
N PHE A 41 5.55 -6.04 -1.60
CA PHE A 41 6.21 -5.00 -0.80
C PHE A 41 6.54 -5.51 0.61
N ARG A 42 5.57 -6.14 1.30
CA ARG A 42 5.77 -6.71 2.64
C ARG A 42 6.86 -7.77 2.67
N GLU A 43 6.88 -8.68 1.69
CA GLU A 43 7.89 -9.73 1.55
C GLU A 43 9.30 -9.14 1.37
N ASN A 44 9.44 -8.13 0.51
CA ASN A 44 10.72 -7.45 0.30
C ASN A 44 11.18 -6.71 1.56
N CYS A 45 10.28 -6.02 2.25
CA CYS A 45 10.59 -5.40 3.53
C CYS A 45 11.04 -6.42 4.58
N THR A 46 10.41 -7.60 4.65
CA THR A 46 10.85 -8.69 5.52
C THR A 46 12.24 -9.19 5.14
N ARG A 47 12.51 -9.36 3.84
CA ARG A 47 13.83 -9.75 3.32
C ARG A 47 14.94 -8.73 3.64
N TRP A 48 14.58 -7.46 3.77
CA TRP A 48 15.50 -6.38 4.17
C TRP A 48 15.49 -6.09 5.67
N GLU A 49 14.87 -6.96 6.47
CA GLU A 49 14.81 -6.83 7.94
C GLU A 49 14.22 -5.50 8.41
N VAL A 50 13.28 -4.94 7.64
CA VAL A 50 12.57 -3.71 7.98
C VAL A 50 11.60 -4.02 9.13
N THR A 51 11.60 -3.17 10.16
CA THR A 51 10.68 -3.31 11.29
C THR A 51 9.24 -3.03 10.87
N GLU A 52 8.25 -3.60 11.57
CA GLU A 52 6.82 -3.37 11.28
C GLU A 52 6.46 -1.87 11.31
N GLU A 53 7.02 -1.12 12.25
CA GLU A 53 6.84 0.34 12.32
C GLU A 53 7.42 1.04 11.08
N ALA A 54 8.61 0.65 10.62
CA ALA A 54 9.19 1.21 9.40
C ALA A 54 8.39 0.82 8.15
N LYS A 55 7.88 -0.42 8.07
CA LYS A 55 6.99 -0.85 6.98
C LYS A 55 5.76 0.03 6.90
N ALA A 56 5.13 0.34 8.04
CA ALA A 56 3.98 1.23 8.11
C ALA A 56 4.32 2.66 7.59
N ASN A 57 5.52 3.17 7.89
CA ASN A 57 5.96 4.48 7.39
C ASN A 57 6.24 4.51 5.88
N PHE A 58 6.63 3.37 5.30
CA PHE A 58 6.90 3.25 3.86
C PHE A 58 5.67 2.87 3.03
N PHE A 59 4.63 2.33 3.67
CA PHE A 59 3.39 1.93 3.02
C PHE A 59 2.78 3.01 2.09
N PRO A 60 2.74 4.31 2.45
CA PRO A 60 2.14 5.32 1.58
C PRO A 60 2.87 5.50 0.25
N LEU A 61 4.16 5.12 0.17
CA LEU A 61 4.93 5.18 -1.08
C LEU A 61 4.44 4.17 -2.12
N MET A 62 3.73 3.13 -1.68
CA MET A 62 3.12 2.12 -2.55
C MET A 62 1.78 2.56 -3.13
N LEU A 63 1.27 3.72 -2.74
CA LEU A 63 -0.05 4.20 -3.14
C LEU A 63 0.10 5.36 -4.12
N THR A 64 -0.83 5.43 -5.08
CA THR A 64 -0.97 6.53 -6.02
C THR A 64 -2.46 6.83 -6.23
N ASP A 65 -2.78 7.96 -6.84
CA ASP A 65 -4.13 8.33 -7.28
C ASP A 65 -5.18 8.15 -6.16
N LYS A 66 -6.32 7.51 -6.45
CA LYS A 66 -7.43 7.34 -5.51
C LYS A 66 -6.99 6.65 -4.21
N ALA A 67 -6.10 5.66 -4.29
CA ALA A 67 -5.61 4.97 -3.10
C ALA A 67 -4.77 5.86 -2.19
N ALA A 68 -3.97 6.77 -2.76
CA ALA A 68 -3.20 7.74 -1.99
C ALA A 68 -4.10 8.80 -1.33
N GLU A 69 -5.15 9.23 -2.03
CA GLU A 69 -6.16 10.15 -1.51
C GLU A 69 -6.92 9.53 -0.34
N TYR A 70 -7.45 8.31 -0.50
CA TYR A 70 -8.13 7.58 0.56
C TYR A 70 -7.23 7.35 1.78
N TYR A 71 -5.96 6.98 1.56
CA TYR A 71 -5.00 6.83 2.65
C TYR A 71 -4.83 8.13 3.45
N THR A 72 -4.63 9.24 2.75
CA THR A 72 -4.36 10.54 3.38
C THR A 72 -5.57 11.05 4.16
N GLY A 73 -6.78 10.87 3.62
CA GLY A 73 -8.03 11.33 4.23
C GLY A 73 -8.53 10.44 5.38
N THR A 74 -8.37 9.13 5.26
CA THR A 74 -9.06 8.17 6.14
C THR A 74 -8.10 7.41 7.07
N ILE A 75 -6.97 6.93 6.54
CA ILE A 75 -6.10 5.99 7.25
C ILE A 75 -5.00 6.71 8.04
N SER A 76 -4.31 7.65 7.39
CA SER A 76 -3.19 8.43 7.96
C SER A 76 -3.50 9.07 9.32
N PRO A 77 -4.69 9.63 9.59
CA PRO A 77 -5.00 10.24 10.88
C PRO A 77 -4.87 9.29 12.08
N ASN A 78 -5.17 8.01 11.89
CA ASN A 78 -5.17 7.00 12.96
C ASN A 78 -3.91 6.13 12.97
N ARG A 79 -3.06 6.22 11.92
CA ARG A 79 -1.81 5.45 11.74
C ARG A 79 -1.86 4.02 12.28
N PRO A 80 -2.77 3.17 11.79
CA PRO A 80 -2.86 1.80 12.28
C PRO A 80 -1.66 0.97 11.75
N GLY A 81 -1.54 -0.27 12.20
CA GLY A 81 -0.47 -1.15 11.75
C GLY A 81 -0.55 -1.43 10.25
N ILE A 82 0.56 -1.85 9.62
CA ILE A 82 0.58 -2.09 8.17
C ILE A 82 -0.50 -3.07 7.69
N ASN A 83 -0.79 -4.11 8.46
CA ASN A 83 -1.84 -5.08 8.11
C ASN A 83 -3.23 -4.43 8.08
N ASP A 84 -3.52 -3.55 9.04
CA ASP A 84 -4.79 -2.84 9.11
C ASP A 84 -4.91 -1.81 7.98
N MET A 85 -3.81 -1.16 7.60
CA MET A 85 -3.76 -0.25 6.46
C MET A 85 -4.02 -0.98 5.14
N ILE A 86 -3.39 -2.15 4.94
CA ILE A 86 -3.64 -3.01 3.77
C ILE A 86 -5.10 -3.44 3.72
N ALA A 87 -5.64 -3.94 4.84
CA ALA A 87 -7.02 -4.42 4.91
C ALA A 87 -8.04 -3.31 4.63
N GLN A 88 -7.83 -2.09 5.14
CA GLN A 88 -8.72 -0.96 4.91
C GLN A 88 -8.72 -0.47 3.46
N ILE A 89 -7.54 -0.44 2.81
CA ILE A 89 -7.46 -0.10 1.38
C ILE A 89 -8.15 -1.17 0.54
N GLN A 90 -7.88 -2.44 0.81
CA GLN A 90 -8.52 -3.55 0.11
C GLN A 90 -10.04 -3.47 0.23
N ALA A 91 -10.55 -3.38 1.45
CA ALA A 91 -11.99 -3.35 1.70
C ALA A 91 -12.68 -2.17 1.00
N HIS A 92 -12.06 -0.99 0.97
CA HIS A 92 -12.63 0.19 0.31
C HIS A 92 -12.80 -0.03 -1.19
N PHE A 93 -11.71 -0.37 -1.90
CA PHE A 93 -11.74 -0.50 -3.36
C PHE A 93 -12.42 -1.79 -3.86
N GLU A 94 -12.42 -2.86 -3.06
CA GLU A 94 -13.23 -4.06 -3.36
C GLU A 94 -14.73 -3.76 -3.25
N THR A 95 -15.12 -2.94 -2.27
CA THR A 95 -16.52 -2.54 -2.07
C THR A 95 -16.97 -1.57 -3.16
N GLU A 96 -16.17 -0.55 -3.49
CA GLU A 96 -16.49 0.40 -4.57
C GLU A 96 -16.67 -0.33 -5.92
N ALA A 97 -15.78 -1.25 -6.26
CA ALA A 97 -15.92 -2.00 -7.50
C ALA A 97 -17.16 -2.91 -7.52
N SER A 98 -17.52 -3.45 -6.35
CA SER A 98 -18.76 -4.24 -6.22
C SER A 98 -20.02 -3.39 -6.42
N TYR A 99 -20.00 -2.11 -6.00
CA TYR A 99 -21.10 -1.18 -6.21
C TYR A 99 -21.23 -0.77 -7.68
N GLU A 100 -20.13 -0.40 -8.34
CA GLU A 100 -20.11 0.01 -9.76
C GLU A 100 -20.57 -1.14 -10.69
N LEU A 101 -20.12 -2.37 -10.44
CA LEU A 101 -20.63 -3.57 -11.15
C LEU A 101 -22.13 -3.81 -10.95
N PHE A 102 -22.66 -3.49 -9.76
CA PHE A 102 -24.08 -3.68 -9.46
C PHE A 102 -24.93 -2.59 -10.13
N GLU A 103 -24.48 -1.33 -10.14
CA GLU A 103 -25.17 -0.24 -10.84
C GLU A 103 -25.20 -0.47 -12.36
N GLY A 104 -24.12 -0.98 -12.95
CA GLY A 104 -24.05 -1.31 -14.38
C GLY A 104 -24.91 -2.50 -14.85
N GLN A 105 -25.52 -3.27 -13.94
CA GLN A 105 -26.43 -4.38 -14.28
C GLN A 105 -27.91 -3.99 -14.36
N TRP A 106 -28.27 -2.76 -13.99
CA TRP A 106 -29.66 -2.28 -14.00
C TRP A 106 -29.94 -1.16 -15.01
N ASP A 107 -28.95 -0.80 -15.82
CA ASP A 107 -29.10 0.00 -17.05
C ASP A 107 -29.19 -0.91 -18.30
#